data_AF-S8D2G8-F1
#
_entry.id   AF-S8D2G8-F1
#
_cell.length_a   1.000
_cell.length_b   1.000
_cell.length_c   1.000
_cell.angle_alpha   90.00
_cell.angle_beta   90.00
_cell.angle_gamma   90.00
#
_symmetry.space_group_name_H-M   'P 1'
#
loop_
_entity.id
_entity.type
_entity.pdbx_description
1 polymer ?
#
loop_
_entity_poly.entity_id
_entity_poly.type
_entity_poly.pdbx_seq_one_letter_code
_entity_poly.pdbx_strand_id
1 'polypeptide(L)'
;FFSGFRNYMIGTLVPFILNSPGGGLFINSCFAHCQSELQDDWNASGSPRIYNQTIAEAVGDWYFDRRISKKIDCAYPCDRTCHNQMN
;
A
#
# COMPACT_ATOMS: atom_id res chain seq x y z
N PHE A 1 -18.26 1.12 -7.54
CA PHE A 1 -17.28 0.26 -8.24
C PHE A 1 -15.99 0.10 -7.43
N PHE A 2 -15.13 1.12 -7.33
CA PHE A 2 -13.79 1.00 -6.69
C PHE A 2 -13.79 0.49 -5.24
N SER A 3 -14.72 0.96 -4.40
CA SER A 3 -14.86 0.44 -3.02
C SER A 3 -15.20 -1.06 -2.98
N GLY A 4 -16.10 -1.53 -3.87
CA GLY A 4 -16.45 -2.94 -3.99
C GLY A 4 -15.28 -3.79 -4.50
N PHE A 5 -14.56 -3.32 -5.52
CA PHE A 5 -13.36 -3.98 -6.02
C PHE A 5 -12.27 -4.11 -4.94
N ARG A 6 -12.00 -3.03 -4.19
CA ARG A 6 -11.06 -3.04 -3.06
C ARG A 6 -11.43 -4.08 -2.01
N ASN A 7 -12.70 -4.12 -1.60
CA ASN A 7 -13.16 -5.07 -0.58
C ASN A 7 -13.02 -6.52 -1.05
N TYR A 8 -13.31 -6.79 -2.32
CA TYR A 8 -13.08 -8.11 -2.92
C TYR A 8 -11.59 -8.47 -2.90
N MET A 9 -10.72 -7.57 -3.38
CA MET A 9 -9.26 -7.76 -3.41
C MET A 9 -8.68 -8.03 -2.02
N ILE A 10 -9.08 -7.27 -0.99
CA ILE A 10 -8.65 -7.51 0.39
C ILE A 10 -9.18 -8.86 0.90
N GLY A 11 -10.44 -9.18 0.63
CA GLY A 11 -11.04 -10.46 0.99
C GLY A 11 -10.25 -11.65 0.41
N THR A 12 -9.84 -11.55 -0.85
CA THR A 12 -8.98 -12.55 -1.51
C THR A 12 -7.61 -12.69 -0.86
N LEU A 13 -7.06 -11.63 -0.26
CA LEU A 13 -5.75 -11.64 0.39
C LEU A 13 -5.78 -12.12 1.85
N VAL A 14 -6.95 -12.29 2.47
CA VAL A 14 -7.08 -12.74 3.87
C VAL A 14 -6.25 -14.00 4.18
N PRO A 15 -6.25 -15.07 3.34
CA PRO A 15 -5.42 -16.23 3.61
C PRO A 15 -3.92 -15.92 3.65
N PHE A 16 -3.42 -15.02 2.81
CA PHE A 16 -2.02 -14.59 2.84
C PHE A 16 -1.72 -13.77 4.10
N ILE A 17 -2.61 -12.83 4.45
CA ILE A 17 -2.46 -11.97 5.63
C ILE A 17 -2.37 -12.82 6.91
N LEU A 18 -3.20 -13.86 7.02
CA LEU A 18 -3.26 -14.73 8.20
C LEU A 18 -2.15 -15.79 8.24
N ASN A 19 -1.78 -16.36 7.09
CA ASN A 19 -0.93 -17.55 7.05
C ASN A 19 0.51 -17.30 6.58
N SER A 20 0.88 -16.08 6.21
CA SER A 20 2.24 -15.73 5.80
C SER A 20 2.86 -14.71 6.76
N PRO A 21 3.44 -15.13 7.91
CA PRO A 21 4.01 -14.20 8.89
C PRO A 21 5.08 -13.27 8.30
N GLY A 22 5.98 -13.82 7.46
CA GLY A 22 7.05 -13.08 6.80
C GLY A 22 6.66 -12.37 5.49
N GLY A 23 5.41 -12.50 5.04
CA GLY A 23 4.92 -11.80 3.86
C GLY A 23 4.76 -10.29 4.10
N GLY A 24 5.18 -9.49 3.11
CA GLY A 24 4.96 -8.04 3.05
C GLY A 24 3.69 -7.68 2.27
N LEU A 25 3.03 -6.59 2.64
CA LEU A 25 1.85 -6.04 1.97
C LEU A 25 1.77 -4.53 2.19
N PHE A 26 1.49 -3.76 1.14
CA PHE A 26 1.17 -2.34 1.22
C PHE A 26 -0.01 -2.07 0.28
N ILE A 27 -1.18 -1.77 0.85
CA ILE A 27 -2.42 -1.47 0.12
C ILE A 27 -2.96 -0.15 0.64
N ASN A 28 -2.84 0.90 -0.17
CA ASN A 28 -3.49 2.17 0.09
C ASN A 28 -4.70 2.37 -0.83
N SER A 29 -5.55 3.33 -0.49
CA SER A 29 -6.79 3.64 -1.17
C SER A 29 -6.59 4.67 -2.28
N CYS A 30 -5.54 4.48 -3.09
CA CYS A 30 -5.29 5.27 -4.28
C CYS A 30 -5.83 4.59 -5.53
N PHE A 31 -6.32 5.39 -6.46
CA PHE A 31 -6.55 4.95 -7.83
C PHE A 31 -5.31 5.31 -8.66
N ALA A 32 -4.32 4.43 -8.64
CA ALA A 32 -3.01 4.62 -9.27
C ALA A 32 -2.47 3.32 -9.87
N HIS A 33 -1.44 3.42 -10.70
CA HIS A 33 -0.65 2.29 -11.22
C HIS A 33 0.85 2.57 -11.01
N CYS A 34 1.73 1.61 -11.30
CA CYS A 34 3.19 1.81 -11.33
C CYS A 34 3.84 2.55 -10.13
N GLN A 35 3.26 2.45 -8.93
CA GLN A 35 3.71 3.22 -7.75
C GLN A 35 5.14 2.86 -7.28
N SER A 36 5.66 1.70 -7.71
CA SER A 36 7.05 1.31 -7.45
C SER A 36 8.06 1.91 -8.43
N GLU A 37 7.60 2.45 -9.56
CA GLU A 37 8.48 2.93 -10.65
C GLU A 37 8.81 4.42 -10.52
N LEU A 38 7.94 5.21 -9.89
CA LEU A 38 8.12 6.64 -9.72
C LEU A 38 8.66 6.98 -8.33
N GLN A 39 9.79 7.67 -8.27
CA GLN A 39 10.40 8.10 -7.01
C GLN A 39 9.45 8.98 -6.18
N ASP A 40 8.60 9.78 -6.84
CA ASP A 40 7.60 10.66 -6.23
C ASP A 40 6.52 9.87 -5.48
N ASP A 41 6.19 8.65 -5.93
CA ASP A 41 5.26 7.74 -5.25
C ASP A 41 5.97 6.78 -4.31
N TRP A 42 7.21 6.41 -4.63
CA TRP A 42 7.97 5.41 -3.91
C TRP A 42 8.52 5.93 -2.58
N ASN A 43 9.20 7.08 -2.60
CA ASN A 43 9.91 7.61 -1.44
C ASN A 43 10.24 9.11 -1.52
N ALA A 44 9.25 9.95 -1.79
CA ALA A 44 9.37 11.40 -1.71
C ALA A 44 8.65 11.98 -0.48
N SER A 45 8.85 13.27 -0.18
CA SER A 45 8.15 13.92 0.93
C SER A 45 6.63 13.91 0.74
N GLY A 46 6.17 14.06 -0.50
CA GLY A 46 4.75 14.04 -0.88
C GLY A 46 4.20 12.66 -1.25
N SER A 47 5.00 11.58 -1.16
CA SER A 47 4.57 10.26 -1.59
C SER A 47 3.37 9.73 -0.80
N PRO A 48 2.61 8.78 -1.36
CA PRO A 48 1.56 8.12 -0.61
C PRO A 48 2.07 7.44 0.66
N ARG A 49 1.30 7.52 1.75
CA ARG A 49 1.69 7.00 3.07
C ARG A 49 0.58 6.25 3.76
N ILE A 50 0.94 5.13 4.41
CA ILE A 50 0.09 4.43 5.37
C ILE A 50 0.77 4.48 6.74
N TYR A 51 0.06 4.96 7.77
CA TYR A 51 0.62 5.13 9.11
C TYR A 51 1.96 5.90 9.12
N ASN A 52 2.03 6.96 8.31
CA ASN A 52 3.21 7.81 8.11
C ASN A 52 4.43 7.12 7.44
N GLN A 53 4.28 5.89 6.94
CA GLN A 53 5.35 5.18 6.21
C GLN A 53 5.14 5.26 4.69
N THR A 54 6.21 5.54 3.94
CA THR A 54 6.22 5.44 2.47
C THR A 54 6.19 3.98 2.01
N ILE A 55 5.98 3.77 0.71
CA ILE A 55 6.07 2.43 0.10
C ILE A 55 7.49 1.87 0.30
N ALA A 56 8.53 2.67 0.05
CA ALA A 56 9.91 2.25 0.22
C ALA A 56 10.27 1.88 1.65
N GLU A 57 9.77 2.63 2.64
CA GLU A 57 9.97 2.32 4.06
C GLU A 57 9.31 1.00 4.42
N ALA A 58 8.06 0.78 3.98
CA ALA A 58 7.34 -0.46 4.23
C ALA A 58 8.00 -1.67 3.54
N VAL A 59 8.44 -1.52 2.30
CA VAL A 59 9.16 -2.58 1.56
C VAL A 59 10.54 -2.83 2.18
N GLY A 60 11.25 -1.79 2.61
CA GLY A 60 12.54 -1.94 3.30
C GLY A 60 12.39 -2.64 4.65
N ASP A 61 11.36 -2.33 5.43
CA ASP A 61 11.06 -3.02 6.69
C ASP A 61 10.81 -4.52 6.48
N TRP A 62 10.12 -4.88 5.39
CA TRP A 62 9.88 -6.27 4.99
C TRP A 62 11.15 -6.95 4.47
N TYR A 63 11.82 -6.37 3.47
CA TYR A 63 12.94 -6.99 2.76
C TYR A 63 14.14 -7.27 3.67
N PHE A 64 14.38 -6.40 4.65
CA PHE A 64 15.46 -6.55 5.62
C PHE A 64 15.01 -7.18 6.94
N ASP A 65 13.82 -7.78 7.00
CA ASP A 65 13.24 -8.42 8.18
C ASP A 65 13.27 -7.51 9.45
N ARG A 66 13.13 -6.20 9.27
CA ARG A 66 13.18 -5.25 10.39
C ARG A 66 11.90 -5.28 11.20
N ARG A 67 10.74 -5.42 10.52
CA ARG A 67 9.39 -5.37 11.12
C ARG A 67 8.38 -6.13 10.26
N ILE A 68 7.28 -6.57 10.89
CA ILE A 68 6.11 -7.06 10.16
C ILE A 68 5.52 -5.90 9.34
N SER A 69 5.57 -6.02 8.01
CA SER A 69 5.11 -4.98 7.09
C SER A 69 3.88 -5.43 6.31
N LYS A 70 2.74 -5.52 7.00
CA LYS A 70 1.43 -5.69 6.37
C LYS A 70 0.58 -4.46 6.63
N LYS A 71 0.54 -3.56 5.66
CA LYS A 71 -0.08 -2.24 5.75
C LYS A 71 -1.28 -2.20 4.83
N ILE A 72 -2.46 -2.01 5.41
CA ILE A 72 -3.71 -1.77 4.70
C ILE A 72 -4.34 -0.54 5.34
N ASP A 73 -4.74 0.41 4.53
CA ASP A 73 -5.35 1.65 4.98
C ASP A 73 -6.88 1.56 5.15
N CYS A 74 -7.52 2.72 5.30
CA CYS A 74 -8.97 2.88 5.39
C CYS A 74 -9.71 2.54 4.07
N ALA A 75 -11.04 2.50 4.09
CA ALA A 75 -11.81 2.19 2.88
C ALA A 75 -11.70 3.30 1.83
N TYR A 76 -11.61 2.92 0.56
CA TYR A 76 -11.57 3.87 -0.57
C TYR A 76 -12.81 4.74 -0.66
N PRO A 77 -12.69 6.04 -1.01
CA PRO A 77 -11.44 6.82 -1.18
C PRO A 77 -11.11 7.60 0.10
N CYS A 78 -9.99 7.29 0.76
CA CYS A 78 -9.61 7.97 2.00
C CYS A 78 -8.16 8.47 2.04
N ASP A 79 -7.27 7.89 1.24
CA ASP A 79 -5.88 8.30 1.19
C ASP A 79 -5.78 9.65 0.45
N ARG A 80 -5.43 10.70 1.20
CA ARG A 80 -5.28 12.08 0.70
C ARG A 80 -3.88 12.35 0.15
N THR A 81 -2.98 11.38 0.25
CA THR A 81 -1.59 11.46 -0.21
C THR A 81 -1.40 10.84 -1.61
N CYS A 82 -2.49 10.39 -2.24
CA CYS A 82 -2.45 9.85 -3.60
C CYS A 82 -2.08 10.90 -4.65
N HIS A 83 -1.12 10.56 -5.51
CA HIS A 83 -0.96 11.25 -6.79
C HIS A 83 -1.88 10.60 -7.82
N ASN A 84 -2.70 11.41 -8.49
CA ASN A 84 -3.52 10.94 -9.60
C ASN A 84 -2.65 10.85 -10.87
N GLN A 85 -2.21 9.65 -11.23
CA GLN A 85 -1.39 9.40 -12.44
C GLN A 85 -2.19 9.42 -13.76
N MET A 86 -3.32 10.14 -13.82
CA MET A 86 -4.16 10.26 -15.03
C MET A 86 -3.99 11.59 -15.76
N ASN A 87 -2.88 12.29 -15.52
CA ASN A 87 -2.43 13.45 -16.31
C ASN A 87 -1.15 13.10 -17.04
#